data_AF-A0A973J3L1-F1
#
_entry.id   AF-A0A973J3L1-F1
#
_cell.length_a   1.000
_cell.length_b   1.000
_cell.length_c   1.000
_cell.angle_alpha   90.00
_cell.angle_beta   90.00
_cell.angle_gamma   90.00
#
_symmetry.space_group_name_H-M   'P 1'
#
loop_
_entity.id
_entity.type
_entity.pdbx_description
1 polymer ?
#
loop_
_entity_poly.entity_id
_entity_poly.type
_entity_poly.pdbx_seq_one_letter_code
_entity_poly.pdbx_strand_id
1 'polypeptide(L)'
;MSSIYFIGIGGTAMASVAVALSHMGHAVTGSDTQLYPPMSTYLEEHNIRYFNGFAEENLESASPDLVVVGNAVSRGNTELEYALDRRMELVSMPDLVRRELIGRNTSIVVAGTHGKTTTTSITAWLLEEGGLKPGFLIGGIPENFGMGCRPSGLTEEGFFVSEGDEYDSAFFDKRSKFLLYRPDIAIVNNVEFDHADIFSSLDEIKRSFRLLVNLIPGSGLLLVNGDDPNALEVSSKALCRIETFSLTHEADWSATEITAGIEGTTFTILRNGEPLGRVFAPLFGNYNIMNVLAATGAAMHAGVSFEAIVRGLASFLRPKRRMELLGEFHGGITLMEDFAHHPTAIRVTLDAIADMFPSRRIVACFEPRSNTTSRNIFQKELAECFDTASVVVFGKVNRPERYAPGERLDTARLCAELEAKGKTVFASSQSGEDYPQDIVKFIEKTVQQGDVVVLLSNGSFANLKGLLAESFKKNS
;
A
#
# COMPACT_ATOMS: atom_id res chain seq x y z
N MET A 1 17.23 -8.19 -25.78
CA MET A 1 16.38 -6.99 -25.89
C MET A 1 15.17 -7.39 -26.71
N SER A 2 13.98 -7.20 -26.16
CA SER A 2 12.72 -7.63 -26.77
C SER A 2 11.77 -6.43 -26.87
N SER A 3 10.84 -6.46 -27.83
CA SER A 3 9.71 -5.54 -27.91
C SER A 3 8.58 -6.04 -27.02
N ILE A 4 8.20 -5.22 -26.02
CA ILE A 4 7.20 -5.56 -25.01
C ILE A 4 6.05 -4.56 -25.11
N TYR A 5 4.83 -5.10 -25.22
CA TYR A 5 3.60 -4.30 -25.31
C TYR A 5 2.74 -4.50 -24.06
N PHE A 6 2.35 -3.42 -23.39
CA PHE A 6 1.50 -3.46 -22.20
C PHE A 6 0.04 -3.12 -22.56
N ILE A 7 -0.88 -4.05 -22.34
CA ILE A 7 -2.33 -3.76 -22.35
C ILE A 7 -2.73 -3.33 -20.94
N GLY A 8 -3.18 -2.08 -20.78
CA GLY A 8 -3.45 -1.46 -19.49
C GLY A 8 -2.21 -0.83 -18.86
N ILE A 9 -1.40 -0.11 -19.66
CA ILE A 9 -0.13 0.49 -19.23
C ILE A 9 -0.31 1.60 -18.18
N GLY A 10 -1.50 2.19 -18.06
CA GLY A 10 -1.81 3.30 -17.16
C GLY A 10 -1.92 2.93 -15.68
N GLY A 11 -1.96 1.65 -15.34
CA GLY A 11 -1.91 1.24 -13.94
C GLY A 11 -0.58 1.63 -13.30
N THR A 12 -0.58 2.14 -12.06
CA THR A 12 0.63 2.63 -11.37
C THR A 12 1.80 1.63 -11.42
N ALA A 13 1.54 0.35 -11.09
CA ALA A 13 2.54 -0.69 -11.15
C ALA A 13 2.93 -1.06 -12.60
N MET A 14 1.96 -1.05 -13.53
CA MET A 14 2.18 -1.35 -14.94
C MET A 14 3.13 -0.31 -15.57
N ALA A 15 2.83 0.98 -15.39
CA ALA A 15 3.68 2.08 -15.85
C ALA A 15 5.07 2.02 -15.23
N SER A 16 5.16 1.75 -13.93
CA SER A 16 6.45 1.65 -13.23
C SER A 16 7.32 0.51 -13.78
N VAL A 17 6.73 -0.66 -14.01
CA VAL A 17 7.43 -1.82 -14.60
C VAL A 17 7.82 -1.55 -16.06
N ALA A 18 6.93 -0.94 -16.85
CA ALA A 18 7.22 -0.54 -18.23
C ALA A 18 8.45 0.38 -18.31
N VAL A 19 8.51 1.40 -17.46
CA VAL A 19 9.66 2.31 -17.35
C VAL A 19 10.94 1.56 -16.92
N ALA A 20 10.85 0.69 -15.91
CA ALA A 20 12.00 -0.09 -15.45
C ALA A 20 12.59 -0.99 -16.55
N LEU A 21 11.74 -1.66 -17.34
CA LEU A 21 12.18 -2.49 -18.47
C LEU A 21 12.77 -1.66 -19.61
N SER A 22 12.23 -0.46 -19.86
CA SER A 22 12.82 0.47 -20.82
C SER A 22 14.23 0.89 -20.41
N HIS A 23 14.47 1.17 -19.12
CA HIS A 23 15.80 1.46 -18.60
C HIS A 23 16.76 0.26 -18.71
N MET A 24 16.25 -0.97 -18.77
CA MET A 24 17.03 -2.18 -19.07
C MET A 24 17.29 -2.39 -20.57
N GLY A 25 16.79 -1.50 -21.43
CA GLY A 25 17.01 -1.54 -22.88
C GLY A 25 15.94 -2.32 -23.67
N HIS A 26 14.81 -2.68 -23.06
CA HIS A 26 13.68 -3.21 -23.82
C HIS A 26 12.98 -2.10 -24.59
N ALA A 27 12.44 -2.42 -25.78
CA ALA A 27 11.54 -1.54 -26.48
C ALA A 27 10.15 -1.70 -25.85
N VAL A 28 9.66 -0.67 -25.19
CA VAL A 28 8.39 -0.75 -24.44
C VAL A 28 7.36 0.18 -25.05
N THR A 29 6.18 -0.38 -25.30
CA THR A 29 4.99 0.36 -25.75
C THR A 29 3.76 -0.17 -25.01
N GLY A 30 2.62 0.48 -25.17
CA GLY A 30 1.37 -0.07 -24.65
C GLY A 30 0.15 0.79 -24.94
N SER A 31 -0.97 0.38 -24.39
CA SER A 31 -2.24 1.07 -24.47
C SER A 31 -2.88 1.13 -23.10
N ASP A 32 -3.75 2.10 -22.93
CA ASP A 32 -4.79 2.04 -21.92
C ASP A 32 -6.06 2.66 -22.51
N THR A 33 -7.09 2.79 -21.69
CA THR A 33 -8.12 3.81 -21.88
C THR A 33 -7.51 5.22 -21.96
N GLN A 34 -8.33 6.26 -21.89
CA GLN A 34 -7.81 7.62 -21.95
C GLN A 34 -6.91 7.91 -20.74
N LEU A 35 -5.61 8.10 -20.98
CA LEU A 35 -4.63 8.39 -19.94
C LEU A 35 -4.61 9.89 -19.62
N TYR A 36 -4.50 10.17 -18.32
CA TYR A 36 -4.39 11.51 -17.77
C TYR A 36 -3.27 11.57 -16.73
N PRO A 37 -2.79 12.78 -16.38
CA PRO A 37 -1.83 12.93 -15.29
C PRO A 37 -2.36 12.29 -13.99
N PRO A 38 -1.49 11.68 -13.17
CA PRO A 38 -0.03 11.71 -13.28
C PRO A 38 0.56 10.65 -14.21
N MET A 39 -0.19 9.61 -14.60
CA MET A 39 0.39 8.46 -15.31
C MET A 39 0.77 8.78 -16.76
N SER A 40 -0.01 9.61 -17.45
CA SER A 40 0.37 10.09 -18.80
C SER A 40 1.71 10.84 -18.77
N THR A 41 1.83 11.79 -17.84
CA THR A 41 3.06 12.59 -17.66
C THR A 41 4.24 11.72 -17.28
N TYR A 42 4.05 10.75 -16.38
CA TYR A 42 5.11 9.81 -15.98
C TYR A 42 5.62 8.99 -17.18
N LEU A 43 4.74 8.47 -18.04
CA LEU A 43 5.15 7.72 -19.23
C LEU A 43 5.85 8.64 -20.26
N GLU A 44 5.35 9.86 -20.45
CA GLU A 44 5.96 10.86 -21.35
C GLU A 44 7.36 11.29 -20.89
N GLU A 45 7.55 11.57 -19.60
CA GLU A 45 8.84 11.94 -19.00
C GLU A 45 9.90 10.84 -19.18
N HIS A 46 9.47 9.58 -19.21
CA HIS A 46 10.33 8.41 -19.46
C HIS A 46 10.35 7.97 -20.94
N ASN A 47 9.82 8.78 -21.86
CA ASN A 47 9.79 8.52 -23.30
C ASN A 47 9.12 7.19 -23.69
N ILE A 48 8.15 6.73 -22.90
CA ILE A 48 7.37 5.53 -23.21
C ILE A 48 6.23 5.90 -24.14
N ARG A 49 6.24 5.36 -25.36
CA ARG A 49 5.15 5.55 -26.31
C ARG A 49 3.94 4.71 -25.87
N TYR A 50 2.77 5.34 -25.85
CA TYR A 50 1.50 4.64 -25.61
C TYR A 50 0.38 5.12 -26.53
N PHE A 51 -0.69 4.32 -26.60
CA PHE A 51 -1.91 4.61 -27.35
C PHE A 51 -3.07 4.88 -26.38
N ASN A 52 -3.94 5.83 -26.75
CA ASN A 52 -5.19 6.07 -26.05
C ASN A 52 -6.31 5.25 -26.69
N GLY A 53 -6.96 4.41 -25.89
CA GLY A 53 -7.93 3.44 -26.34
C GLY A 53 -7.30 2.11 -26.79
N PHE A 54 -8.10 1.05 -26.74
CA PHE A 54 -7.72 -0.28 -27.17
C PHE A 54 -8.14 -0.50 -28.62
N ALA A 55 -7.20 -0.82 -29.51
CA ALA A 55 -7.45 -1.05 -30.93
C ALA A 55 -6.50 -2.12 -31.50
N GLU A 56 -6.98 -2.97 -32.41
CA GLU A 56 -6.16 -4.05 -33.01
C GLU A 56 -4.93 -3.48 -33.72
N GLU A 57 -5.11 -2.32 -34.36
CA GLU A 57 -4.09 -1.59 -35.10
C GLU A 57 -2.89 -1.17 -34.22
N ASN A 58 -3.12 -1.00 -32.91
CA ASN A 58 -2.03 -0.70 -31.97
C ASN A 58 -1.06 -1.87 -31.85
N LEU A 59 -1.57 -3.10 -31.69
CA LEU A 59 -0.76 -4.31 -31.65
C LEU A 59 -0.14 -4.65 -33.01
N GLU A 60 -0.87 -4.43 -34.10
CA GLU A 60 -0.36 -4.63 -35.46
C GLU A 60 0.83 -3.72 -35.77
N SER A 61 0.70 -2.43 -35.42
CA SER A 61 1.76 -1.46 -35.67
C SER A 61 2.96 -1.63 -34.73
N ALA A 62 2.74 -2.05 -33.49
CA ALA A 62 3.81 -2.29 -32.52
C ALA A 62 4.58 -3.59 -32.79
N SER A 63 3.91 -4.62 -33.33
CA SER A 63 4.45 -5.96 -33.61
C SER A 63 5.38 -6.48 -32.50
N PRO A 64 4.88 -6.59 -31.24
CA PRO A 64 5.72 -6.94 -30.11
C PRO A 64 6.09 -8.42 -30.07
N ASP A 65 7.23 -8.72 -29.44
CA ASP A 65 7.64 -10.10 -29.15
C ASP A 65 6.80 -10.69 -27.99
N LEU A 66 6.37 -9.82 -27.06
CA LEU A 66 5.67 -10.21 -25.83
C LEU A 66 4.58 -9.21 -25.46
N VAL A 67 3.41 -9.70 -25.07
CA VAL A 67 2.28 -8.88 -24.63
C VAL A 67 2.03 -9.10 -23.13
N VAL A 68 2.09 -8.01 -22.37
CA VAL A 68 1.81 -7.97 -20.93
C VAL A 68 0.37 -7.58 -20.71
N VAL A 69 -0.38 -8.43 -20.02
CA VAL A 69 -1.80 -8.20 -19.77
C VAL A 69 -1.98 -7.72 -18.32
N GLY A 70 -2.48 -6.49 -18.16
CA GLY A 70 -2.83 -5.94 -16.85
C GLY A 70 -3.99 -6.70 -16.19
N ASN A 71 -4.02 -6.73 -14.85
CA ASN A 71 -5.05 -7.45 -14.10
C ASN A 71 -6.47 -6.90 -14.29
N ALA A 72 -6.60 -5.62 -14.64
CA ALA A 72 -7.89 -4.98 -14.95
C ALA A 72 -8.43 -5.34 -16.35
N VAL A 73 -7.59 -5.91 -17.23
CA VAL A 73 -7.99 -6.28 -18.59
C VAL A 73 -8.76 -7.59 -18.56
N SER A 74 -9.94 -7.62 -19.17
CA SER A 74 -10.84 -8.77 -19.24
C SER A 74 -11.14 -9.16 -20.69
N ARG A 75 -11.72 -10.36 -20.88
CA ARG A 75 -12.22 -10.82 -22.20
C ARG A 75 -13.19 -9.81 -22.80
N GLY A 76 -13.17 -9.69 -24.12
CA GLY A 76 -13.89 -8.68 -24.90
C GLY A 76 -13.12 -7.36 -25.08
N ASN A 77 -11.93 -7.22 -24.48
CA ASN A 77 -11.00 -6.15 -24.83
C ASN A 77 -10.42 -6.40 -26.23
N THR A 78 -10.55 -5.44 -27.14
CA THR A 78 -10.18 -5.56 -28.55
C THR A 78 -8.73 -6.02 -28.77
N GLU A 79 -7.76 -5.42 -28.05
CA GLU A 79 -6.34 -5.81 -28.18
C GLU A 79 -6.08 -7.20 -27.62
N LEU A 80 -6.71 -7.55 -26.50
CA LEU A 80 -6.58 -8.88 -25.93
C LEU A 80 -7.14 -9.96 -26.86
N GLU A 81 -8.33 -9.76 -27.43
CA GLU A 81 -8.91 -10.74 -28.37
C GLU A 81 -8.04 -10.89 -29.62
N TYR A 82 -7.51 -9.78 -30.16
CA TYR A 82 -6.56 -9.83 -31.26
C TYR A 82 -5.31 -10.66 -30.93
N ALA A 83 -4.71 -10.41 -29.75
CA ALA A 83 -3.52 -11.13 -29.31
C ALA A 83 -3.78 -12.64 -29.14
N LEU A 84 -4.98 -13.01 -28.67
CA LEU A 84 -5.41 -14.41 -28.56
C LEU A 84 -5.61 -15.05 -29.94
N ASP A 85 -6.29 -14.37 -30.87
CA ASP A 85 -6.55 -14.87 -32.23
C ASP A 85 -5.26 -15.12 -33.02
N ARG A 86 -4.27 -14.23 -32.84
CA ARG A 86 -2.94 -14.35 -33.45
C ARG A 86 -1.98 -15.24 -32.67
N ARG A 87 -2.40 -15.79 -31.52
CA ARG A 87 -1.58 -16.64 -30.64
C ARG A 87 -0.26 -15.99 -30.24
N MET A 88 -0.31 -14.70 -29.92
CA MET A 88 0.84 -13.95 -29.43
C MET A 88 1.27 -14.46 -28.04
N GLU A 89 2.54 -14.26 -27.68
CA GLU A 89 3.00 -14.61 -26.33
C GLU A 89 2.39 -13.66 -25.30
N LEU A 90 1.62 -14.21 -24.36
CA LEU A 90 0.98 -13.45 -23.28
C LEU A 90 1.65 -13.74 -21.94
N VAL A 91 1.88 -12.69 -21.15
CA VAL A 91 2.40 -12.79 -19.78
C VAL A 91 1.65 -11.85 -18.85
N SER A 92 1.56 -12.21 -17.57
CA SER A 92 1.08 -11.29 -16.54
C SER A 92 2.23 -10.38 -16.10
N MET A 93 1.93 -9.16 -15.65
CA MET A 93 2.94 -8.27 -15.08
C MET A 93 3.81 -8.92 -13.99
N PRO A 94 3.26 -9.62 -12.98
CA PRO A 94 4.10 -10.24 -11.95
C PRO A 94 4.98 -11.38 -12.49
N ASP A 95 4.56 -12.11 -13.52
CA ASP A 95 5.42 -13.12 -14.14
C ASP A 95 6.55 -12.48 -14.96
N LEU A 96 6.30 -11.33 -15.59
CA LEU A 96 7.34 -10.54 -16.24
C LEU A 96 8.36 -9.98 -15.24
N VAL A 97 7.88 -9.43 -14.11
CA VAL A 97 8.73 -8.98 -12.99
C VAL A 97 9.61 -10.13 -12.50
N ARG A 98 9.03 -11.32 -12.33
CA ARG A 98 9.78 -12.52 -11.95
C ARG A 98 10.90 -12.85 -12.94
N ARG A 99 10.63 -12.77 -14.24
CA ARG A 99 11.59 -13.15 -15.31
C ARG A 99 12.70 -12.12 -15.45
N GLU A 100 12.35 -10.84 -15.58
CA GLU A 100 13.27 -9.79 -16.02
C GLU A 100 13.88 -9.00 -14.86
N LEU A 101 13.10 -8.70 -13.81
CA LEU A 101 13.55 -7.81 -12.72
C LEU A 101 14.09 -8.57 -11.52
N ILE A 102 13.37 -9.59 -11.05
CA ILE A 102 13.85 -10.49 -10.00
C ILE A 102 14.98 -11.34 -10.58
N GLY A 103 14.72 -12.10 -11.65
CA GLY A 103 15.74 -12.82 -12.38
C GLY A 103 16.54 -13.77 -11.48
N ARG A 104 17.82 -13.42 -11.23
CA ARG A 104 18.75 -14.14 -10.35
C ARG A 104 19.02 -13.44 -9.01
N ASN A 105 18.42 -12.28 -8.78
CA ASN A 105 18.57 -11.56 -7.53
C ASN A 105 17.89 -12.32 -6.38
N THR A 106 18.42 -12.15 -5.18
CA THR A 106 17.74 -12.56 -3.94
C THR A 106 16.43 -11.80 -3.83
N SER A 107 15.32 -12.52 -3.81
CA SER A 107 13.98 -11.95 -3.77
C SER A 107 13.52 -11.74 -2.33
N ILE A 108 13.16 -10.50 -2.02
CA ILE A 108 12.58 -10.11 -0.73
C ILE A 108 11.12 -9.72 -0.97
N VAL A 109 10.19 -10.52 -0.46
CA VAL A 109 8.75 -10.31 -0.68
C VAL A 109 8.07 -9.90 0.61
N VAL A 110 7.45 -8.73 0.61
CA VAL A 110 6.76 -8.17 1.78
C VAL A 110 5.26 -8.32 1.62
N ALA A 111 4.66 -9.29 2.32
CA ALA A 111 3.24 -9.62 2.25
C ALA A 111 2.49 -9.28 3.54
N GLY A 112 1.18 -9.15 3.41
CA GLY A 112 0.24 -8.90 4.52
C GLY A 112 -0.91 -8.02 4.08
N THR A 113 -2.03 -8.00 4.80
CA THR A 113 -3.18 -7.14 4.44
C THR A 113 -2.81 -5.65 4.54
N HIS A 114 -1.97 -5.28 5.52
CA HIS A 114 -1.55 -3.90 5.81
C HIS A 114 -0.03 -3.76 5.95
N GLY A 115 0.46 -2.53 5.76
CA GLY A 115 1.86 -2.18 5.99
C GLY A 115 2.85 -2.61 4.90
N LYS A 116 2.38 -3.28 3.82
CA LYS A 116 3.22 -3.75 2.71
C LYS A 116 4.06 -2.64 2.09
N THR A 117 3.43 -1.59 1.57
CA THR A 117 4.14 -0.49 0.89
C THR A 117 5.18 0.17 1.79
N THR A 118 4.83 0.44 3.06
CA THR A 118 5.76 1.06 4.02
C THR A 118 6.93 0.15 4.32
N THR A 119 6.68 -1.12 4.65
CA THR A 119 7.72 -2.10 4.99
C THR A 119 8.64 -2.40 3.79
N THR A 120 8.08 -2.49 2.59
CA THR A 120 8.83 -2.64 1.33
C THR A 120 9.73 -1.43 1.08
N SER A 121 9.21 -0.21 1.30
CA SER A 121 9.97 1.03 1.14
C SER A 121 11.12 1.14 2.14
N ILE A 122 10.86 0.83 3.42
CA ILE A 122 11.90 0.80 4.46
C ILE A 122 12.95 -0.24 4.07
N THR A 123 12.55 -1.47 3.74
CA THR A 123 13.50 -2.55 3.38
C THR A 123 14.39 -2.14 2.21
N ALA A 124 13.80 -1.62 1.13
CA ALA A 124 14.58 -1.13 -0.02
C ALA A 124 15.54 0.00 0.36
N TRP A 125 15.11 0.94 1.22
CA TRP A 125 15.95 2.03 1.67
C TRP A 125 17.11 1.57 2.56
N LEU A 126 16.87 0.64 3.48
CA LEU A 126 17.91 0.07 4.34
C LEU A 126 18.98 -0.68 3.53
N LEU A 127 18.58 -1.40 2.48
CA LEU A 127 19.52 -2.06 1.56
C LEU A 127 20.30 -1.03 0.71
N GLU A 128 19.66 0.06 0.26
CA GLU A 128 20.33 1.16 -0.44
C GLU A 128 21.41 1.80 0.43
N GLU A 129 21.08 2.15 1.67
CA GLU A 129 21.99 2.74 2.66
C GLU A 129 23.07 1.76 3.13
N GLY A 130 22.79 0.46 3.04
CA GLY A 130 23.77 -0.61 3.19
C GLY A 130 24.71 -0.78 1.98
N GLY A 131 24.51 -0.03 0.89
CA GLY A 131 25.32 -0.08 -0.32
C GLY A 131 24.98 -1.23 -1.28
N LEU A 132 23.87 -1.94 -1.05
CA LEU A 132 23.48 -3.13 -1.81
C LEU A 132 22.68 -2.84 -3.09
N LYS A 133 22.33 -1.56 -3.32
CA LYS A 133 21.69 -1.05 -4.55
C LYS A 133 20.52 -1.93 -5.05
N PRO A 134 19.49 -2.16 -4.21
CA PRO A 134 18.42 -3.09 -4.54
C PRO A 134 17.61 -2.61 -5.74
N GLY A 135 17.14 -3.58 -6.53
CA GLY A 135 15.97 -3.40 -7.37
C GLY A 135 14.72 -3.45 -6.51
N PHE A 136 13.63 -2.88 -6.97
CA PHE A 136 12.37 -2.97 -6.25
C PHE A 136 11.14 -2.79 -7.12
N LEU A 137 10.00 -3.25 -6.59
CA LEU A 137 8.66 -2.94 -7.05
C LEU A 137 7.79 -2.59 -5.85
N ILE A 138 7.42 -1.32 -5.73
CA ILE A 138 6.64 -0.77 -4.61
C ILE A 138 5.32 -0.24 -5.16
N GLY A 139 4.19 -0.54 -4.50
CA GLY A 139 2.84 -0.16 -4.95
C GLY A 139 2.55 1.34 -4.97
N GLY A 140 3.48 2.16 -4.48
CA GLY A 140 3.45 3.62 -4.53
C GLY A 140 4.82 4.19 -4.91
N ILE A 141 4.95 5.51 -4.91
CA ILE A 141 6.23 6.18 -5.18
C ILE A 141 6.92 6.48 -3.84
N PRO A 142 7.92 5.67 -3.41
CA PRO A 142 8.73 6.00 -2.23
C PRO A 142 9.51 7.29 -2.47
N GLU A 143 9.41 8.22 -1.53
CA GLU A 143 10.00 9.56 -1.69
C GLU A 143 11.54 9.53 -1.79
N ASN A 144 12.20 8.61 -1.08
CA ASN A 144 13.65 8.43 -1.18
C ASN A 144 14.14 8.11 -2.60
N PHE A 145 13.31 7.49 -3.44
CA PHE A 145 13.72 7.05 -4.78
C PHE A 145 13.04 7.81 -5.93
N GLY A 146 11.87 8.42 -5.69
CA GLY A 146 11.11 9.15 -6.71
C GLY A 146 10.49 8.29 -7.81
N MET A 147 10.60 6.96 -7.72
CA MET A 147 10.05 6.00 -8.69
C MET A 147 9.52 4.75 -7.98
N GLY A 148 8.48 4.12 -8.53
CA GLY A 148 7.85 2.93 -7.94
C GLY A 148 8.51 1.60 -8.32
N CYS A 149 9.36 1.58 -9.35
CA CYS A 149 10.04 0.36 -9.79
C CYS A 149 11.39 0.68 -10.43
N ARG A 150 12.41 -0.15 -10.15
CA ARG A 150 13.70 -0.13 -10.86
C ARG A 150 14.39 -1.50 -10.77
N PRO A 151 15.24 -1.85 -11.75
CA PRO A 151 16.09 -3.04 -11.64
C PRO A 151 17.16 -2.86 -10.54
N SER A 152 17.81 -3.96 -10.15
CA SER A 152 18.98 -3.88 -9.28
C SER A 152 20.11 -3.10 -9.95
N GLY A 153 20.82 -2.29 -9.16
CA GLY A 153 21.98 -1.54 -9.62
C GLY A 153 23.28 -2.37 -9.65
N LEU A 154 23.21 -3.66 -9.32
CA LEU A 154 24.34 -4.58 -9.36
C LEU A 154 24.32 -5.40 -10.67
N THR A 155 25.51 -5.66 -11.21
CA THR A 155 25.71 -6.46 -12.44
C THR A 155 25.74 -7.97 -12.17
N GLU A 156 25.84 -8.37 -10.91
CA GLU A 156 25.84 -9.76 -10.41
C GLU A 156 24.58 -10.02 -9.56
N GLU A 157 24.50 -11.16 -8.86
CA GLU A 157 23.38 -11.50 -7.98
C GLU A 157 23.22 -10.45 -6.87
N GLY A 158 22.22 -9.57 -7.01
CA GLY A 158 21.87 -8.53 -6.05
C GLY A 158 20.59 -8.85 -5.30
N PHE A 159 19.85 -7.81 -4.93
CA PHE A 159 18.57 -7.93 -4.22
C PHE A 159 17.43 -7.31 -5.03
N PHE A 160 16.24 -7.90 -4.93
CA PHE A 160 15.01 -7.33 -5.45
C PHE A 160 13.92 -7.33 -4.38
N VAL A 161 13.45 -6.15 -3.98
CA VAL A 161 12.43 -5.99 -2.94
C VAL A 161 11.06 -5.74 -3.57
N SER A 162 10.07 -6.58 -3.29
CA SER A 162 8.74 -6.47 -3.90
C SER A 162 7.63 -6.43 -2.86
N GLU A 163 6.64 -5.58 -3.12
CA GLU A 163 5.36 -5.63 -2.42
C GLU A 163 4.59 -6.89 -2.83
N GLY A 164 4.29 -7.73 -1.84
CA GLY A 164 3.57 -8.98 -2.00
C GLY A 164 2.07 -8.75 -2.11
N ASP A 165 1.61 -8.31 -3.28
CA ASP A 165 0.21 -8.06 -3.58
C ASP A 165 -0.60 -9.37 -3.72
N GLU A 166 -1.66 -9.48 -2.93
CA GLU A 166 -2.58 -10.61 -2.84
C GLU A 166 -3.61 -10.65 -3.98
N TYR A 167 -3.76 -9.56 -4.75
CA TYR A 167 -4.68 -9.52 -5.90
C TYR A 167 -4.30 -10.49 -7.02
N ASP A 168 -5.29 -10.87 -7.83
CA ASP A 168 -5.10 -11.63 -9.07
C ASP A 168 -4.06 -10.98 -10.01
N SER A 169 -3.38 -11.83 -10.77
CA SER A 169 -2.30 -11.43 -11.67
C SER A 169 -2.79 -10.99 -13.04
N ALA A 170 -3.70 -11.76 -13.65
CA ALA A 170 -4.30 -11.48 -14.97
C ALA A 170 -5.64 -12.23 -15.11
N PHE A 171 -6.38 -12.00 -16.20
CA PHE A 171 -7.63 -12.76 -16.44
C PHE A 171 -7.41 -14.28 -16.53
N PHE A 172 -6.24 -14.72 -17.00
CA PHE A 172 -5.84 -16.14 -17.11
C PHE A 172 -5.05 -16.66 -15.91
N ASP A 173 -4.65 -15.81 -14.97
CA ASP A 173 -3.91 -16.20 -13.77
C ASP A 173 -4.52 -15.55 -12.52
N LYS A 174 -5.36 -16.33 -11.84
CA LYS A 174 -6.15 -15.96 -10.66
C LYS A 174 -5.43 -16.22 -9.33
N ARG A 175 -4.11 -16.35 -9.40
CA ARG A 175 -3.25 -16.47 -8.22
C ARG A 175 -2.81 -15.07 -7.79
N SER A 176 -2.66 -14.89 -6.48
CA SER A 176 -2.02 -13.72 -5.88
C SER A 176 -0.65 -13.46 -6.51
N LYS A 177 -0.36 -12.20 -6.84
CA LYS A 177 0.88 -11.79 -7.54
C LYS A 177 2.14 -12.28 -6.83
N PHE A 178 2.15 -12.22 -5.50
CA PHE A 178 3.31 -12.63 -4.70
C PHE A 178 3.74 -14.10 -4.90
N LEU A 179 2.85 -14.98 -5.37
CA LEU A 179 3.18 -16.38 -5.64
C LEU A 179 4.13 -16.53 -6.83
N LEU A 180 4.30 -15.47 -7.63
CA LEU A 180 5.23 -15.43 -8.74
C LEU A 180 6.59 -14.86 -8.32
N TYR A 181 6.72 -14.17 -7.18
CA TYR A 181 7.95 -13.46 -6.85
C TYR A 181 9.08 -14.32 -6.26
N ARG A 182 8.87 -15.63 -6.05
CA ARG A 182 9.91 -16.60 -5.63
C ARG A 182 10.75 -16.09 -4.44
N PRO A 183 10.16 -15.88 -3.26
CA PRO A 183 10.87 -15.28 -2.13
C PRO A 183 12.04 -16.14 -1.65
N ASP A 184 13.20 -15.53 -1.44
CA ASP A 184 14.28 -16.06 -0.60
C ASP A 184 14.13 -15.57 0.83
N ILE A 185 13.68 -14.33 0.98
CA ILE A 185 13.27 -13.71 2.23
C ILE A 185 11.81 -13.29 2.08
N ALA A 186 10.96 -13.67 3.03
CA ALA A 186 9.57 -13.22 3.06
C ALA A 186 9.25 -12.54 4.39
N ILE A 187 8.40 -11.52 4.33
CA ILE A 187 7.79 -10.88 5.49
C ILE A 187 6.29 -11.13 5.44
N VAL A 188 5.68 -11.57 6.55
CA VAL A 188 4.23 -11.67 6.72
C VAL A 188 3.81 -10.74 7.87
N ASN A 189 3.26 -9.58 7.50
CA ASN A 189 2.89 -8.53 8.46
C ASN A 189 1.61 -8.81 9.23
N ASN A 190 0.54 -9.23 8.55
CA ASN A 190 -0.77 -9.51 9.13
C ASN A 190 -1.63 -10.20 8.08
N VAL A 191 -2.63 -10.96 8.52
CA VAL A 191 -3.54 -11.68 7.63
C VAL A 191 -4.98 -11.47 8.11
N GLU A 192 -5.65 -10.52 7.50
CA GLU A 192 -7.04 -10.15 7.78
C GLU A 192 -7.91 -10.31 6.52
N PHE A 193 -9.22 -10.42 6.72
CA PHE A 193 -10.16 -10.51 5.60
C PHE A 193 -10.28 -9.15 4.92
N ASP A 194 -9.88 -9.06 3.65
CA ASP A 194 -10.11 -7.91 2.78
C ASP A 194 -10.25 -8.41 1.34
N HIS A 195 -10.36 -7.49 0.37
CA HIS A 195 -10.47 -7.78 -1.05
C HIS A 195 -11.59 -8.78 -1.34
N ALA A 196 -12.77 -8.53 -0.78
CA ALA A 196 -13.93 -9.40 -0.85
C ALA A 196 -14.53 -9.57 -2.27
N ASP A 197 -13.93 -8.92 -3.26
CA ASP A 197 -14.18 -9.14 -4.69
C ASP A 197 -13.43 -10.35 -5.27
N ILE A 198 -12.32 -10.77 -4.65
CA ILE A 198 -11.48 -11.89 -5.12
C ILE A 198 -11.33 -13.01 -4.07
N PHE A 199 -11.51 -12.71 -2.79
CA PHE A 199 -11.49 -13.70 -1.72
C PHE A 199 -12.88 -13.87 -1.11
N SER A 200 -13.34 -15.11 -1.05
CA SER A 200 -14.63 -15.46 -0.46
C SER A 200 -14.61 -15.49 1.07
N SER A 201 -13.43 -15.66 1.67
CA SER A 201 -13.25 -15.81 3.11
C SER A 201 -11.80 -15.58 3.55
N LEU A 202 -11.60 -15.38 4.85
CA LEU A 202 -10.27 -15.34 5.47
C LEU A 202 -9.46 -16.62 5.21
N ASP A 203 -10.12 -17.79 5.20
CA ASP A 203 -9.43 -19.08 4.96
C ASP A 203 -8.84 -19.16 3.55
N GLU A 204 -9.48 -18.52 2.57
CA GLU A 204 -8.96 -18.44 1.22
C GLU A 204 -7.70 -17.57 1.13
N ILE A 205 -7.71 -16.43 1.84
CA ILE A 205 -6.53 -15.56 1.98
C ILE A 205 -5.40 -16.35 2.66
N LYS A 206 -5.70 -16.98 3.81
CA LYS A 206 -4.74 -17.83 4.55
C LYS A 206 -4.13 -18.91 3.66
N ARG A 207 -4.92 -19.53 2.78
CA ARG A 207 -4.41 -20.51 1.80
C ARG A 207 -3.37 -19.90 0.87
N SER A 208 -3.60 -18.69 0.36
CA SER A 208 -2.62 -17.98 -0.49
C SER A 208 -1.32 -17.69 0.28
N PHE A 209 -1.41 -17.23 1.53
CA PHE A 209 -0.23 -17.00 2.38
C PHE A 209 0.54 -18.30 2.70
N ARG A 210 -0.15 -19.41 2.98
CA ARG A 210 0.52 -20.72 3.16
C ARG A 210 1.28 -21.15 1.90
N LEU A 211 0.74 -20.85 0.72
CA LEU A 211 1.44 -21.10 -0.55
C LEU A 211 2.70 -20.22 -0.68
N LEU A 212 2.64 -18.94 -0.32
CA LEU A 212 3.81 -18.06 -0.28
C LEU A 212 4.90 -18.62 0.63
N VAL A 213 4.53 -18.98 1.87
CA VAL A 213 5.45 -19.56 2.86
C VAL A 213 6.13 -20.82 2.32
N ASN A 214 5.38 -21.67 1.61
CA ASN A 214 5.91 -22.91 1.05
C ASN A 214 6.84 -22.70 -0.17
N LEU A 215 6.89 -21.50 -0.76
CA LEU A 215 7.82 -21.17 -1.85
C LEU A 215 9.21 -20.80 -1.34
N ILE A 216 9.37 -20.48 -0.05
CA ILE A 216 10.63 -20.02 0.52
C ILE A 216 11.61 -21.21 0.57
N PRO A 217 12.83 -21.10 0.01
CA PRO A 217 13.85 -22.12 0.11
C PRO A 217 14.19 -22.46 1.56
N GLY A 218 14.62 -23.70 1.84
CA GLY A 218 15.03 -24.10 3.19
C GLY A 218 16.20 -23.28 3.76
N SER A 219 17.02 -22.68 2.90
CA SER A 219 18.09 -21.74 3.26
C SER A 219 17.64 -20.30 3.45
N GLY A 220 16.38 -19.99 3.14
CA GLY A 220 15.79 -18.66 3.22
C GLY A 220 15.35 -18.27 4.63
N LEU A 221 14.69 -17.11 4.72
CA LEU A 221 14.18 -16.53 5.96
C LEU A 221 12.71 -16.13 5.82
N LEU A 222 11.92 -16.45 6.84
CA LEU A 222 10.56 -15.94 7.01
C LEU A 222 10.49 -15.07 8.28
N LEU A 223 10.13 -13.80 8.11
CA LEU A 223 9.85 -12.86 9.19
C LEU A 223 8.35 -12.75 9.40
N VAL A 224 7.86 -13.00 10.61
CA VAL A 224 6.42 -13.10 10.90
C VAL A 224 6.05 -12.19 12.05
N ASN A 225 4.94 -11.47 11.90
CA ASN A 225 4.36 -10.72 13.01
C ASN A 225 3.86 -11.69 14.10
N GLY A 226 4.49 -11.64 15.27
CA GLY A 226 4.13 -12.42 16.45
C GLY A 226 2.86 -11.93 17.15
N ASP A 227 2.39 -10.72 16.85
CA ASP A 227 1.16 -10.15 17.40
C ASP A 227 -0.08 -10.53 16.57
N ASP A 228 0.10 -11.11 15.37
CA ASP A 228 -1.00 -11.54 14.49
C ASP A 228 -1.16 -13.08 14.52
N PRO A 229 -2.26 -13.62 15.08
CA PRO A 229 -2.46 -15.06 15.19
C PRO A 229 -2.64 -15.75 13.82
N ASN A 230 -3.18 -15.06 12.82
CA ASN A 230 -3.36 -15.61 11.48
C ASN A 230 -2.01 -15.68 10.74
N ALA A 231 -1.13 -14.69 10.91
CA ALA A 231 0.23 -14.68 10.39
C ALA A 231 1.06 -15.81 10.98
N LEU A 232 0.96 -16.05 12.30
CA LEU A 232 1.57 -17.19 12.96
C LEU A 232 1.02 -18.52 12.41
N GLU A 233 -0.29 -18.63 12.25
CA GLU A 233 -0.94 -19.85 11.76
C GLU A 233 -0.47 -20.22 10.34
N VAL A 234 -0.48 -19.27 9.39
CA VAL A 234 -0.06 -19.53 8.01
C VAL A 234 1.42 -19.86 7.89
N SER A 235 2.22 -19.41 8.85
CA SER A 235 3.68 -19.59 8.88
C SER A 235 4.13 -20.86 9.62
N SER A 236 3.26 -21.48 10.41
CA SER A 236 3.57 -22.62 11.31
C SER A 236 4.22 -23.85 10.65
N LYS A 237 4.09 -24.00 9.32
CA LYS A 237 4.63 -25.12 8.54
C LYS A 237 5.76 -24.71 7.59
N ALA A 238 6.36 -23.54 7.78
CA ALA A 238 7.50 -23.12 6.96
C ALA A 238 8.65 -24.12 7.08
N LEU A 239 9.33 -24.36 5.96
CA LEU A 239 10.50 -25.25 5.89
C LEU A 239 11.83 -24.51 6.05
N CYS A 240 11.77 -23.18 6.04
CA CYS A 240 12.89 -22.27 6.22
C CYS A 240 12.99 -21.83 7.69
N ARG A 241 14.01 -21.01 7.99
CA ARG A 241 14.10 -20.38 9.31
C ARG A 241 12.99 -19.35 9.48
N ILE A 242 12.30 -19.40 10.63
CA ILE A 242 11.32 -18.39 11.04
C ILE A 242 11.97 -17.49 12.10
N GLU A 243 11.84 -16.19 11.95
CA GLU A 243 12.08 -15.19 13.00
C GLU A 243 10.79 -14.39 13.22
N THR A 244 10.41 -14.12 14.46
CA THR A 244 9.23 -13.31 14.78
C THR A 244 9.59 -11.87 15.12
N PHE A 245 8.68 -10.94 14.83
CA PHE A 245 8.73 -9.57 15.34
C PHE A 245 7.47 -9.24 16.13
N SER A 246 7.59 -8.54 17.25
CA SER A 246 6.47 -8.28 18.16
C SER A 246 6.73 -7.07 19.07
N LEU A 247 5.66 -6.37 19.45
CA LEU A 247 5.66 -5.40 20.55
C LEU A 247 4.93 -5.90 21.80
N THR A 248 4.16 -6.99 21.71
CA THR A 248 3.32 -7.47 22.82
C THR A 248 3.71 -8.83 23.38
N HIS A 249 4.61 -9.53 22.71
CA HIS A 249 5.09 -10.86 23.04
C HIS A 249 6.62 -10.93 22.96
N GLU A 250 7.19 -11.99 23.53
CA GLU A 250 8.59 -12.32 23.31
C GLU A 250 8.78 -12.75 21.84
N ALA A 251 9.77 -12.16 21.17
CA ALA A 251 10.05 -12.37 19.76
C ALA A 251 11.53 -12.19 19.44
N ASP A 252 11.96 -12.70 18.28
CA ASP A 252 13.34 -12.51 17.81
C ASP A 252 13.67 -11.02 17.61
N TRP A 253 12.68 -10.22 17.20
CA TRP A 253 12.80 -8.77 17.03
C TRP A 253 11.72 -8.04 17.83
N SER A 254 12.13 -7.12 18.71
CA SER A 254 11.19 -6.31 19.50
C SER A 254 11.74 -4.91 19.73
N ALA A 255 10.93 -4.04 20.36
CA ALA A 255 11.36 -2.70 20.71
C ALA A 255 10.97 -2.31 22.14
N THR A 256 11.82 -1.51 22.78
CA THR A 256 11.57 -0.89 24.09
C THR A 256 11.87 0.60 24.07
N GLU A 257 11.60 1.30 25.18
CA GLU A 257 11.92 2.72 25.35
C GLU A 257 11.29 3.61 24.27
N ILE A 258 10.09 3.24 23.82
CA ILE A 258 9.36 3.89 22.74
C ILE A 258 8.92 5.29 23.20
N THR A 259 9.39 6.30 22.46
CA THR A 259 9.03 7.70 22.67
C THR A 259 8.56 8.29 21.34
N ALA A 260 7.26 8.56 21.23
CA ALA A 260 6.67 9.26 20.09
C ALA A 260 6.91 10.77 20.20
N GLY A 261 7.19 11.41 19.07
CA GLY A 261 7.29 12.86 18.92
C GLY A 261 6.71 13.31 17.59
N ILE A 262 6.71 14.62 17.35
CA ILE A 262 6.13 15.23 16.14
C ILE A 262 6.95 14.89 14.89
N GLU A 263 8.26 14.71 15.02
CA GLU A 263 9.16 14.41 13.90
C GLU A 263 9.28 12.91 13.60
N GLY A 264 8.94 12.06 14.56
CA GLY A 264 9.06 10.62 14.45
C GLY A 264 9.03 9.92 15.79
N THR A 265 9.40 8.65 15.79
CA THR A 265 9.45 7.80 16.98
C THR A 265 10.88 7.35 17.25
N THR A 266 11.31 7.46 18.50
CA THR A 266 12.60 6.94 18.96
C THR A 266 12.37 5.69 19.80
N PHE A 267 13.15 4.65 19.61
CA PHE A 267 13.05 3.39 20.36
C PHE A 267 14.35 2.61 20.30
N THR A 268 14.51 1.64 21.20
CA THR A 268 15.63 0.69 21.21
C THR A 268 15.17 -0.60 20.53
N ILE A 269 15.89 -1.06 19.52
CA ILE A 269 15.65 -2.36 18.87
C ILE A 269 16.36 -3.45 19.67
N LEU A 270 15.65 -4.55 19.93
CA LEU A 270 16.19 -5.74 20.58
C LEU A 270 16.23 -6.89 19.59
N ARG A 271 17.24 -7.74 19.73
CA ARG A 271 17.33 -9.04 19.05
C ARG A 271 17.46 -10.14 20.09
N ASN A 272 16.50 -11.07 20.11
CA ASN A 272 16.42 -12.15 21.11
C ASN A 272 16.49 -11.63 22.56
N GLY A 273 15.80 -10.52 22.83
CA GLY A 273 15.79 -9.87 24.15
C GLY A 273 17.03 -9.04 24.48
N GLU A 274 18.08 -9.04 23.65
CA GLU A 274 19.28 -8.25 23.87
C GLU A 274 19.23 -6.93 23.07
N PRO A 275 19.55 -5.76 23.67
CA PRO A 275 19.56 -4.49 22.95
C PRO A 275 20.59 -4.46 21.82
N LEU A 276 20.14 -4.22 20.59
CA LEU A 276 21.02 -3.90 19.46
C LEU A 276 21.43 -2.42 19.46
N GLY A 277 20.48 -1.55 19.78
CA GLY A 277 20.73 -0.12 19.93
C GLY A 277 19.52 0.75 19.64
N ARG A 278 19.71 2.05 19.91
CA ARG A 278 18.66 3.06 19.79
C ARG A 278 18.59 3.61 18.38
N VAL A 279 17.38 3.73 17.85
CA VAL A 279 17.08 4.25 16.51
C VAL A 279 16.07 5.39 16.58
N PHE A 280 16.10 6.26 15.59
CA PHE A 280 15.05 7.21 15.29
C PHE A 280 14.48 6.87 13.92
N ALA A 281 13.16 6.83 13.81
CA ALA A 281 12.47 6.68 12.53
C ALA A 281 11.41 7.80 12.41
N PRO A 282 11.35 8.53 11.27
CA PRO A 282 10.35 9.56 11.00
C PRO A 282 8.99 8.93 10.64
N LEU A 283 8.52 8.06 11.51
CA LEU A 283 7.33 7.23 11.42
C LEU A 283 6.60 7.24 12.76
N PHE A 284 5.29 7.05 12.71
CA PHE A 284 4.43 7.16 13.89
C PHE A 284 3.59 5.91 14.11
N GLY A 285 3.26 5.65 15.37
CA GLY A 285 2.43 4.52 15.77
C GLY A 285 3.20 3.20 15.85
N ASN A 286 2.74 2.34 16.76
CA ASN A 286 3.33 1.03 17.02
C ASN A 286 3.37 0.14 15.78
N TYR A 287 2.37 0.24 14.90
CA TYR A 287 2.34 -0.54 13.66
C TYR A 287 3.50 -0.19 12.71
N ASN A 288 4.02 1.05 12.74
CA ASN A 288 5.22 1.39 11.96
C ASN A 288 6.51 0.94 12.63
N ILE A 289 6.56 0.88 13.97
CA ILE A 289 7.68 0.24 14.67
C ILE A 289 7.76 -1.23 14.26
N MET A 290 6.61 -1.93 14.18
CA MET A 290 6.54 -3.30 13.66
C MET A 290 7.04 -3.43 12.22
N ASN A 291 6.67 -2.51 11.33
CA ASN A 291 7.22 -2.44 9.96
C ASN A 291 8.74 -2.25 9.97
N VAL A 292 9.28 -1.42 10.88
CA VAL A 292 10.72 -1.20 11.03
C VAL A 292 11.43 -2.44 11.55
N LEU A 293 10.87 -3.15 12.53
CA LEU A 293 11.44 -4.39 13.06
C LEU A 293 11.54 -5.46 11.97
N ALA A 294 10.46 -5.66 11.21
CA ALA A 294 10.43 -6.59 10.09
C ALA A 294 11.47 -6.23 9.01
N ALA A 295 11.52 -4.96 8.59
CA ALA A 295 12.49 -4.49 7.59
C ALA A 295 13.94 -4.59 8.09
N THR A 296 14.19 -4.33 9.38
CA THR A 296 15.50 -4.46 10.01
C THR A 296 15.97 -5.92 9.99
N GLY A 297 15.09 -6.86 10.35
CA GLY A 297 15.40 -8.29 10.28
C GLY A 297 15.77 -8.73 8.87
N ALA A 298 15.02 -8.30 7.86
CA ALA A 298 15.29 -8.62 6.46
C ALA A 298 16.62 -8.03 5.98
N ALA A 299 16.86 -6.74 6.26
CA ALA A 299 18.08 -6.04 5.85
C ALA A 299 19.33 -6.60 6.53
N MET A 300 19.27 -6.91 7.84
CA MET A 300 20.39 -7.54 8.54
C MET A 300 20.66 -8.96 8.04
N HIS A 301 19.63 -9.74 7.70
CA HIS A 301 19.81 -11.04 7.05
C HIS A 301 20.49 -10.93 5.69
N ALA A 302 20.17 -9.87 4.93
CA ALA A 302 20.82 -9.53 3.67
C ALA A 302 22.26 -8.98 3.83
N GLY A 303 22.77 -8.83 5.06
CA GLY A 303 24.14 -8.42 5.35
C GLY A 303 24.32 -6.93 5.64
N VAL A 304 23.24 -6.16 5.82
CA VAL A 304 23.33 -4.73 6.20
C VAL A 304 23.76 -4.61 7.67
N SER A 305 24.82 -3.84 7.92
CA SER A 305 25.30 -3.52 9.27
C SER A 305 24.26 -2.70 10.06
N PHE A 306 24.17 -2.89 11.37
CA PHE A 306 23.24 -2.13 12.21
C PHE A 306 23.51 -0.62 12.14
N GLU A 307 24.76 -0.18 12.00
CA GLU A 307 25.11 1.23 11.83
C GLU A 307 24.49 1.84 10.56
N ALA A 308 24.41 1.06 9.47
CA ALA A 308 23.71 1.46 8.25
C ALA A 308 22.19 1.48 8.45
N ILE A 309 21.64 0.55 9.25
CA ILE A 309 20.22 0.57 9.63
C ILE A 309 19.87 1.86 10.36
N VAL A 310 20.65 2.25 11.38
CA VAL A 310 20.43 3.48 12.15
C VAL A 310 20.41 4.71 11.21
N ARG A 311 21.39 4.81 10.31
CA ARG A 311 21.45 5.92 9.33
C ARG A 311 20.27 5.91 8.38
N GLY A 312 19.94 4.74 7.83
CA GLY A 312 18.85 4.61 6.87
C GLY A 312 17.48 4.90 7.48
N LEU A 313 17.21 4.47 8.71
CA LEU A 313 15.97 4.82 9.40
C LEU A 313 15.88 6.33 9.65
N ALA A 314 16.98 6.98 10.04
CA ALA A 314 17.00 8.41 10.29
C ALA A 314 16.80 9.26 9.02
N SER A 315 17.22 8.76 7.85
CA SER A 315 17.08 9.43 6.54
C SER A 315 15.85 8.97 5.74
N PHE A 316 15.02 8.09 6.30
CA PHE A 316 13.85 7.56 5.61
C PHE A 316 12.82 8.68 5.34
N LEU A 317 12.31 8.73 4.12
CA LEU A 317 11.21 9.60 3.74
C LEU A 317 9.96 8.74 3.51
N ARG A 318 8.90 9.08 4.23
CA ARG A 318 7.63 8.35 4.18
C ARG A 318 7.07 8.35 2.75
N PRO A 319 6.42 7.25 2.32
CA PRO A 319 5.59 7.31 1.12
C PRO A 319 4.47 8.35 1.29
N LYS A 320 4.16 9.08 0.22
CA LYS A 320 3.02 10.01 0.19
C LYS A 320 1.73 9.33 0.66
N ARG A 321 0.85 10.10 1.31
CA ARG A 321 -0.45 9.65 1.83
C ARG A 321 -0.34 8.54 2.90
N ARG A 322 0.76 8.48 3.64
CA ARG A 322 0.95 7.61 4.82
C ARG A 322 1.30 8.50 6.03
N MET A 323 0.28 8.85 6.82
CA MET A 323 0.33 9.86 7.88
C MET A 323 1.05 11.13 7.45
N GLU A 324 0.68 11.64 6.27
CA GLU A 324 1.28 12.82 5.66
C GLU A 324 0.72 14.08 6.33
N LEU A 325 1.61 14.96 6.82
CA LEU A 325 1.24 16.27 7.32
C LEU A 325 1.11 17.23 6.13
N LEU A 326 -0.12 17.66 5.83
CA LEU A 326 -0.41 18.57 4.73
C LEU A 326 -0.21 20.04 5.12
N GLY A 327 -0.25 20.33 6.42
CA GLY A 327 0.08 21.65 6.96
C GLY A 327 -0.53 21.93 8.32
N GLU A 328 -0.06 23.00 8.93
CA GLU A 328 -0.65 23.64 10.11
C GLU A 328 -1.23 25.01 9.70
N PHE A 329 -2.42 25.31 10.20
CA PHE A 329 -3.20 26.48 9.82
C PHE A 329 -3.55 27.33 11.04
N HIS A 330 -4.16 28.50 10.83
CA HIS A 330 -4.53 29.41 11.89
C HIS A 330 -5.38 28.72 12.97
N GLY A 331 -5.15 29.12 14.23
CA GLY A 331 -5.72 28.42 15.38
C GLY A 331 -5.06 27.07 15.67
N GLY A 332 -3.89 26.76 15.10
CA GLY A 332 -3.18 25.51 15.35
C GLY A 332 -3.92 24.28 14.80
N ILE A 333 -4.77 24.45 13.79
CA ILE A 333 -5.46 23.34 13.12
C ILE A 333 -4.44 22.58 12.29
N THR A 334 -4.39 21.26 12.45
CA THR A 334 -3.48 20.39 11.71
C THR A 334 -4.26 19.57 10.69
N LEU A 335 -3.84 19.58 9.43
CA LEU A 335 -4.45 18.76 8.37
C LEU A 335 -3.52 17.62 7.97
N MET A 336 -4.03 16.40 7.96
CA MET A 336 -3.29 15.20 7.61
C MET A 336 -4.04 14.33 6.60
N GLU A 337 -3.32 13.49 5.87
CA GLU A 337 -3.88 12.48 4.96
C GLU A 337 -3.24 11.10 5.21
N ASP A 338 -4.05 10.05 5.18
CA ASP A 338 -3.61 8.65 5.22
C ASP A 338 -4.43 7.75 4.28
N PHE A 339 -3.79 6.70 3.75
CA PHE A 339 -4.38 5.73 2.82
C PHE A 339 -5.26 4.66 3.51
N ALA A 340 -5.34 4.67 4.84
CA ALA A 340 -6.14 3.73 5.61
C ALA A 340 -7.59 3.70 5.13
N HIS A 341 -8.07 2.47 4.89
CA HIS A 341 -9.42 2.20 4.43
C HIS A 341 -10.04 1.00 5.14
N HIS A 342 -9.22 0.03 5.54
CA HIS A 342 -9.66 -1.08 6.38
C HIS A 342 -9.89 -0.62 7.83
N PRO A 343 -10.90 -1.13 8.55
CA PRO A 343 -11.19 -0.71 9.94
C PRO A 343 -9.99 -0.82 10.89
N THR A 344 -9.20 -1.88 10.79
CA THR A 344 -7.96 -2.04 11.59
C THR A 344 -6.97 -0.91 11.30
N ALA A 345 -6.71 -0.62 10.02
CA ALA A 345 -5.84 0.47 9.60
C ALA A 345 -6.35 1.84 10.06
N ILE A 346 -7.66 2.08 9.98
CA ILE A 346 -8.29 3.33 10.46
C ILE A 346 -8.03 3.50 11.96
N ARG A 347 -8.31 2.45 12.76
CA ARG A 347 -8.13 2.49 14.21
C ARG A 347 -6.69 2.81 14.59
N VAL A 348 -5.72 2.04 14.08
CA VAL A 348 -4.31 2.23 14.44
C VAL A 348 -3.74 3.57 13.94
N THR A 349 -4.25 4.11 12.84
CA THR A 349 -3.91 5.47 12.38
C THR A 349 -4.46 6.53 13.33
N LEU A 350 -5.71 6.42 13.78
CA LEU A 350 -6.30 7.37 14.72
C LEU A 350 -5.63 7.31 16.10
N ASP A 351 -5.27 6.13 16.56
CA ASP A 351 -4.54 5.94 17.82
C ASP A 351 -3.14 6.58 17.72
N ALA A 352 -2.43 6.37 16.62
CA ALA A 352 -1.14 7.02 16.38
C ALA A 352 -1.25 8.56 16.33
N ILE A 353 -2.33 9.11 15.75
CA ILE A 353 -2.59 10.55 15.75
C ILE A 353 -2.84 11.05 17.17
N ALA A 354 -3.59 10.31 17.99
CA ALA A 354 -3.84 10.69 19.38
C ALA A 354 -2.54 10.72 20.21
N ASP A 355 -1.64 9.77 19.99
CA ASP A 355 -0.32 9.73 20.63
C ASP A 355 0.57 10.91 20.18
N MET A 356 0.54 11.25 18.89
CA MET A 356 1.30 12.39 18.34
C MET A 356 0.79 13.75 18.83
N PHE A 357 -0.52 13.85 19.05
CA PHE A 357 -1.20 15.09 19.40
C PHE A 357 -2.00 14.93 20.70
N PRO A 358 -1.33 14.74 21.85
CA PRO A 358 -2.02 14.48 23.11
C PRO A 358 -3.01 15.60 23.44
N SER A 359 -4.20 15.22 23.89
CA SER A 359 -5.31 16.13 24.24
C SER A 359 -5.90 16.96 23.10
N ARG A 360 -5.43 16.80 21.86
CA ARG A 360 -6.03 17.46 20.70
C ARG A 360 -7.21 16.64 20.18
N ARG A 361 -8.28 17.34 19.80
CA ARG A 361 -9.49 16.70 19.30
C ARG A 361 -9.29 16.27 17.85
N ILE A 362 -9.68 15.03 17.55
CA ILE A 362 -9.52 14.44 16.21
C ILE A 362 -10.84 14.51 15.44
N VAL A 363 -10.76 15.04 14.22
CA VAL A 363 -11.82 15.07 13.20
C VAL A 363 -11.43 14.10 12.09
N ALA A 364 -12.07 12.94 12.04
CA ALA A 364 -11.79 11.89 11.07
C ALA A 364 -12.74 11.98 9.87
N CYS A 365 -12.21 12.22 8.68
CA CYS A 365 -12.96 12.20 7.42
C CYS A 365 -12.62 10.92 6.65
N PHE A 366 -13.62 10.08 6.38
CA PHE A 366 -13.44 8.78 5.75
C PHE A 366 -14.23 8.66 4.43
N GLU A 367 -13.58 8.18 3.36
CA GLU A 367 -14.22 7.86 2.08
C GLU A 367 -14.37 6.32 1.93
N PRO A 368 -15.58 5.76 2.04
CA PRO A 368 -15.81 4.33 1.81
C PRO A 368 -15.65 3.99 0.31
N ARG A 369 -14.43 3.62 -0.09
CA ARG A 369 -14.07 3.50 -1.50
C ARG A 369 -13.64 2.11 -1.97
N SER A 370 -13.04 1.31 -1.09
CA SER A 370 -12.64 -0.06 -1.42
C SER A 370 -13.84 -0.95 -1.74
N ASN A 371 -13.63 -2.03 -2.49
CA ASN A 371 -14.69 -2.98 -2.79
C ASN A 371 -15.33 -3.56 -1.53
N THR A 372 -14.53 -3.77 -0.47
CA THR A 372 -14.97 -4.30 0.81
C THR A 372 -15.75 -3.25 1.61
N THR A 373 -15.22 -2.02 1.74
CA THR A 373 -15.85 -0.94 2.53
C THR A 373 -17.07 -0.32 1.88
N SER A 374 -17.24 -0.43 0.56
CA SER A 374 -18.48 -0.02 -0.11
C SER A 374 -19.66 -0.97 0.19
N ARG A 375 -19.37 -2.14 0.77
CA ARG A 375 -20.34 -3.16 1.17
C ARG A 375 -20.51 -3.18 2.69
N ASN A 376 -21.54 -3.85 3.17
CA ASN A 376 -21.81 -4.03 4.61
C ASN A 376 -20.90 -5.07 5.30
N ILE A 377 -19.81 -5.50 4.67
CA ILE A 377 -18.88 -6.50 5.21
C ILE A 377 -18.26 -6.02 6.52
N PHE A 378 -17.86 -4.75 6.57
CA PHE A 378 -17.27 -4.12 7.76
C PHE A 378 -18.26 -3.23 8.51
N GLN A 379 -19.56 -3.47 8.40
CA GLN A 379 -20.57 -2.60 8.99
C GLN A 379 -20.36 -2.42 10.51
N LYS A 380 -20.02 -3.52 11.20
CA LYS A 380 -19.80 -3.48 12.66
C LYS A 380 -18.46 -2.84 12.98
N GLU A 381 -17.40 -3.25 12.29
CA GLU A 381 -16.04 -2.83 12.51
C GLU A 381 -15.86 -1.34 12.24
N LEU A 382 -16.52 -0.80 11.21
CA LEU A 382 -16.56 0.63 10.92
C LEU A 382 -17.29 1.45 12.01
N ALA A 383 -18.27 0.88 12.70
CA ALA A 383 -18.91 1.55 13.84
C ALA A 383 -17.99 1.61 15.09
N GLU A 384 -16.91 0.82 15.11
CA GLU A 384 -15.99 0.69 16.24
C GLU A 384 -14.61 1.33 15.97
N CYS A 385 -14.14 1.40 14.72
CA CYS A 385 -12.78 1.85 14.44
C CYS A 385 -12.52 3.35 14.66
N PHE A 386 -13.57 4.16 14.85
CA PHE A 386 -13.46 5.62 15.08
C PHE A 386 -13.53 6.01 16.56
N ASP A 387 -13.36 5.08 17.50
CA ASP A 387 -13.52 5.33 18.94
C ASP A 387 -12.66 6.52 19.43
N THR A 388 -11.46 6.69 18.90
CA THR A 388 -10.51 7.77 19.23
C THR A 388 -10.88 9.14 18.63
N ALA A 389 -11.71 9.19 17.58
CA ALA A 389 -12.17 10.43 16.96
C ALA A 389 -13.39 11.03 17.66
N SER A 390 -13.43 12.35 17.85
CA SER A 390 -14.60 13.05 18.42
C SER A 390 -15.62 13.46 17.37
N VAL A 391 -15.14 13.72 16.14
CA VAL A 391 -15.97 14.06 14.98
C VAL A 391 -15.67 13.07 13.87
N VAL A 392 -16.71 12.47 13.26
CA VAL A 392 -16.58 11.53 12.15
C VAL A 392 -17.37 12.05 10.94
N VAL A 393 -16.71 12.15 9.79
CA VAL A 393 -17.29 12.64 8.55
C VAL A 393 -17.18 11.56 7.47
N PHE A 394 -18.31 11.12 6.93
CA PHE A 394 -18.35 10.16 5.84
C PHE A 394 -18.52 10.85 4.49
N GLY A 395 -17.65 10.49 3.54
CA GLY A 395 -17.80 10.80 2.12
C GLY A 395 -18.87 9.94 1.44
N LYS A 396 -18.99 10.10 0.11
CA LYS A 396 -19.82 9.21 -0.71
C LYS A 396 -19.25 7.79 -0.70
N VAL A 397 -20.15 6.82 -0.70
CA VAL A 397 -19.80 5.42 -0.96
C VAL A 397 -19.45 5.31 -2.44
N ASN A 398 -18.33 4.69 -2.76
CA ASN A 398 -17.88 4.54 -4.15
C ASN A 398 -18.67 3.45 -4.86
N ARG A 399 -19.30 3.81 -5.99
CA ARG A 399 -20.02 2.91 -6.91
C ARG A 399 -20.98 1.91 -6.23
N PRO A 400 -21.87 2.36 -5.33
CA PRO A 400 -22.77 1.47 -4.58
C PRO A 400 -23.77 0.73 -5.49
N GLU A 401 -24.06 1.27 -6.68
CA GLU A 401 -24.92 0.67 -7.70
C GLU A 401 -24.44 -0.69 -8.21
N ARG A 402 -23.15 -1.03 -8.01
CA ARG A 402 -22.60 -2.35 -8.36
C ARG A 402 -23.09 -3.48 -7.47
N TYR A 403 -23.68 -3.16 -6.31
CA TYR A 403 -24.09 -4.14 -5.30
C TYR A 403 -25.60 -4.09 -5.08
N ALA A 404 -26.19 -5.23 -4.69
CA ALA A 404 -27.60 -5.26 -4.32
C ALA A 404 -27.85 -4.37 -3.09
N PRO A 405 -29.03 -3.74 -2.93
CA PRO A 405 -29.30 -2.84 -1.81
C PRO A 405 -28.96 -3.41 -0.42
N GLY A 406 -29.21 -4.70 -0.18
CA GLY A 406 -28.89 -5.38 1.08
C GLY A 406 -27.42 -5.73 1.30
N GLU A 407 -26.55 -5.50 0.32
CA GLU A 407 -25.10 -5.74 0.42
C GLU A 407 -24.30 -4.43 0.56
N ARG A 408 -24.95 -3.28 0.36
CA ARG A 408 -24.30 -1.97 0.42
C ARG A 408 -24.02 -1.57 1.86
N LEU A 409 -22.98 -0.78 2.06
CA LEU A 409 -22.74 -0.14 3.35
C LEU A 409 -23.94 0.73 3.76
N ASP A 410 -24.46 0.51 4.96
CA ASP A 410 -25.53 1.32 5.52
C ASP A 410 -24.91 2.48 6.32
N THR A 411 -24.68 3.59 5.62
CA THR A 411 -24.08 4.80 6.22
C THR A 411 -25.01 5.46 7.23
N ALA A 412 -26.34 5.36 7.06
CA ALA A 412 -27.29 5.95 8.00
C ALA A 412 -27.24 5.20 9.35
N ARG A 413 -27.18 3.87 9.30
CA ARG A 413 -26.98 3.05 10.48
C ARG A 413 -25.63 3.32 11.16
N LEU A 414 -24.54 3.44 10.39
CA LEU A 414 -23.23 3.83 10.95
C LEU A 414 -23.31 5.17 11.69
N CYS A 415 -23.98 6.16 11.11
CA CYS A 415 -24.14 7.46 11.74
C CYS A 415 -24.88 7.34 13.08
N ALA A 416 -26.01 6.62 13.10
CA ALA A 416 -26.79 6.43 14.32
C ALA A 416 -26.01 5.69 15.42
N GLU A 417 -25.22 4.67 15.06
CA GLU A 417 -24.39 3.92 16.02
C GLU A 417 -23.25 4.79 16.60
N LEU A 418 -22.62 5.63 15.78
CA LEU A 418 -21.56 6.55 16.23
C LEU A 418 -22.12 7.73 17.05
N GLU A 419 -23.29 8.26 16.68
CA GLU A 419 -24.01 9.28 17.46
C GLU A 419 -24.43 8.73 18.83
N ALA A 420 -24.89 7.48 18.90
CA ALA A 420 -25.22 6.81 20.16
C ALA A 420 -23.99 6.64 21.07
N LYS A 421 -22.77 6.62 20.52
CA LYS A 421 -21.50 6.66 21.25
C LYS A 421 -21.08 8.10 21.64
N GLY A 422 -21.93 9.10 21.41
CA GLY A 422 -21.67 10.50 21.76
C GLY A 422 -20.78 11.26 20.78
N LYS A 423 -20.55 10.72 19.57
CA LYS A 423 -19.73 11.38 18.55
C LYS A 423 -20.56 12.38 17.75
N THR A 424 -19.92 13.46 17.29
CA THR A 424 -20.53 14.33 16.27
C THR A 424 -20.30 13.70 14.90
N VAL A 425 -21.37 13.46 14.15
CA VAL A 425 -21.29 12.73 12.87
C VAL A 425 -21.89 13.54 11.74
N PHE A 426 -21.27 13.45 10.55
CA PHE A 426 -21.83 13.95 9.31
C PHE A 426 -21.61 12.92 8.20
N ALA A 427 -22.60 12.73 7.33
CA ALA A 427 -22.45 11.94 6.12
C ALA A 427 -22.90 12.76 4.91
N SER A 428 -22.04 12.81 3.89
CA SER A 428 -22.37 13.46 2.63
C SER A 428 -23.53 12.73 1.93
N SER A 429 -24.36 13.51 1.24
CA SER A 429 -25.47 12.96 0.45
C SER A 429 -24.96 12.09 -0.70
N GLN A 430 -25.47 10.86 -0.80
CA GLN A 430 -25.10 9.94 -1.88
C GLN A 430 -25.55 10.45 -3.26
N SER A 431 -26.61 11.29 -3.32
CA SER A 431 -27.18 11.86 -4.55
C SER A 431 -26.73 13.29 -4.85
N GLY A 432 -25.95 13.93 -3.97
CA GLY A 432 -25.76 15.39 -3.99
C GLY A 432 -24.86 15.93 -5.11
N GLU A 433 -25.29 17.02 -5.75
CA GLU A 433 -24.48 17.86 -6.66
C GLU A 433 -23.41 18.67 -5.92
N ASP A 434 -23.59 18.93 -4.61
CA ASP A 434 -22.70 19.78 -3.77
C ASP A 434 -21.50 19.01 -3.17
N TYR A 435 -21.24 17.76 -3.58
CA TYR A 435 -20.11 16.98 -3.06
C TYR A 435 -18.79 17.38 -3.76
N PRO A 436 -17.68 17.57 -3.03
CA PRO A 436 -17.48 17.41 -1.57
C PRO A 436 -17.63 18.72 -0.77
N GLN A 437 -18.24 19.77 -1.33
CA GLN A 437 -18.36 21.07 -0.70
C GLN A 437 -19.27 21.07 0.54
N ASP A 438 -20.24 20.16 0.60
CA ASP A 438 -21.05 19.90 1.79
C ASP A 438 -20.21 19.50 3.01
N ILE A 439 -19.19 18.65 2.81
CA ILE A 439 -18.22 18.26 3.84
C ILE A 439 -17.41 19.48 4.30
N VAL A 440 -16.92 20.31 3.37
CA VAL A 440 -16.17 21.52 3.69
C VAL A 440 -16.99 22.45 4.58
N LYS A 441 -18.24 22.73 4.20
CA LYS A 441 -19.17 23.58 4.97
C LYS A 441 -19.46 23.03 6.37
N PHE A 442 -19.53 21.71 6.52
CA PHE A 442 -19.72 21.07 7.83
C PHE A 442 -18.48 21.23 8.72
N ILE A 443 -17.30 20.98 8.17
CA ILE A 443 -16.02 21.10 8.89
C ILE A 443 -15.78 22.55 9.31
N GLU A 444 -16.00 23.53 8.45
CA GLU A 444 -15.89 24.96 8.77
C GLU A 444 -16.71 25.39 9.99
N LYS A 445 -17.88 24.76 10.21
CA LYS A 445 -18.76 25.08 11.34
C LYS A 445 -18.40 24.35 12.63
N THR A 446 -17.67 23.23 12.52
CA THR A 446 -17.48 22.28 13.61
C THR A 446 -16.04 22.28 14.12
N VAL A 447 -15.07 22.61 13.25
CA VAL A 447 -13.64 22.62 13.58
C VAL A 447 -13.36 23.66 14.67
N GLN A 448 -12.47 23.30 15.60
CA GLN A 448 -12.07 24.12 16.72
C GLN A 448 -10.56 24.37 16.70
N GLN A 449 -10.13 25.36 17.47
CA GLN A 449 -8.72 25.66 17.67
C GLN A 449 -7.99 24.40 18.19
N GLY A 450 -6.87 24.06 17.57
CA GLY A 450 -6.09 22.88 17.93
C GLY A 450 -6.67 21.54 17.44
N ASP A 451 -7.70 21.52 16.59
CA ASP A 451 -8.17 20.25 16.01
C ASP A 451 -7.12 19.62 15.09
N VAL A 452 -7.09 18.29 15.07
CA VAL A 452 -6.39 17.51 14.03
C VAL A 452 -7.43 16.93 13.09
N VAL A 453 -7.43 17.40 11.84
CA VAL A 453 -8.30 16.91 10.77
C VAL A 453 -7.53 15.90 9.94
N VAL A 454 -8.02 14.66 9.87
CA VAL A 454 -7.38 13.58 9.11
C VAL A 454 -8.30 13.07 8.01
N LEU A 455 -7.76 12.96 6.81
CA LEU A 455 -8.43 12.40 5.64
C LEU A 455 -7.99 10.95 5.43
N LEU A 456 -8.93 10.02 5.47
CA LEU A 456 -8.72 8.57 5.37
C LEU A 456 -9.36 8.08 4.06
N SER A 457 -8.55 7.83 3.03
CA SER A 457 -9.05 7.35 1.73
C SER A 457 -7.96 6.66 0.91
N ASN A 458 -8.33 5.61 0.18
CA ASN A 458 -7.50 5.00 -0.86
C ASN A 458 -7.65 5.65 -2.26
N GLY A 459 -8.34 6.81 -2.36
CA GLY A 459 -8.56 7.60 -3.58
C GLY A 459 -8.30 9.09 -3.38
N SER A 460 -8.67 9.93 -4.36
CA SER A 460 -8.41 11.38 -4.30
C SER A 460 -9.34 12.15 -3.36
N PHE A 461 -10.38 11.50 -2.82
CA PHE A 461 -11.42 12.10 -1.99
C PHE A 461 -11.98 13.41 -2.60
N ALA A 462 -12.18 13.41 -3.92
CA ALA A 462 -12.64 14.57 -4.69
C ALA A 462 -11.86 15.87 -4.39
N ASN A 463 -10.55 15.76 -4.14
CA ASN A 463 -9.66 16.86 -3.77
C ASN A 463 -10.05 17.60 -2.47
N LEU A 464 -10.73 16.93 -1.54
CA LEU A 464 -11.14 17.52 -0.25
C LEU A 464 -9.96 18.15 0.50
N LYS A 465 -8.76 17.56 0.40
CA LYS A 465 -7.54 18.13 1.00
C LYS A 465 -7.20 19.54 0.52
N GLY A 466 -7.31 19.79 -0.78
CA GLY A 466 -7.04 21.11 -1.36
C GLY A 466 -8.09 22.12 -0.92
N LEU A 467 -9.37 21.72 -0.94
CA LEU A 467 -10.48 22.56 -0.53
C LEU A 467 -10.42 22.95 0.95
N LEU A 468 -10.09 22.01 1.83
CA LEU A 468 -9.90 22.30 3.26
C LEU A 468 -8.68 23.17 3.52
N ALA A 469 -7.55 22.89 2.86
CA ALA A 469 -6.36 23.74 2.99
C ALA A 469 -6.62 25.18 2.56
N GLU A 470 -7.39 25.40 1.48
CA GLU A 470 -7.83 26.73 1.06
C GLU A 470 -8.79 27.38 2.06
N SER A 471 -9.77 26.62 2.57
CA SER A 471 -10.73 27.11 3.57
C SER A 471 -10.03 27.56 4.85
N PHE A 472 -9.14 26.73 5.40
CA PHE A 472 -8.39 27.06 6.62
C PHE A 472 -7.45 28.26 6.44
N LYS A 473 -6.90 28.47 5.23
CA LYS A 473 -6.13 29.69 4.89
C LYS A 473 -6.99 30.95 4.77
N LYS A 474 -8.26 30.85 4.37
CA LYS A 474 -9.15 32.02 4.23
C LYS A 474 -9.70 32.51 5.56
N ASN A 475 -9.87 31.61 6.53
CA ASN A 475 -10.34 31.91 7.87
C ASN A 475 -9.19 32.31 8.84
N SER A 476 -8.05 32.68 8.27
CA SER A 476 -6.79 33.01 8.95
C SER A 476 -6.66 34.49 9.30
#